data_AF-A0A453IDK8-F1
#
_entry.id   AF-A0A453IDK8-F1
#
_cell.length_a   1.000
_cell.length_b   1.000
_cell.length_c   1.000
_cell.angle_alpha   90.00
_cell.angle_beta   90.00
_cell.angle_gamma   90.00
#
_symmetry.space_group_name_H-M   'P 1'
#
loop_
_entity.id
_entity.type
_entity.pdbx_description
1 polymer ?
#
loop_
_entity_poly.entity_id
_entity_poly.type
_entity_poly.pdbx_seq_one_letter_code
_entity_poly.pdbx_strand_id
1 'polypeptide(L)' 'IPKEEQAGESGQGDREAAIQAEMARVNNLPANSSYAIHRIKVLNKLRHLLSIKMAYKPSQKILLSKFGQAYV' A
#
# COMPACT_ATOMS: atom_id res chain seq x y z
N ILE A 1 1.42 30.58 -8.68
CA ILE A 1 0.55 29.64 -7.94
C ILE A 1 1.37 28.36 -7.70
N PRO A 2 1.95 28.14 -6.51
CA PRO A 2 2.52 26.84 -6.19
C PRO A 2 1.38 25.85 -5.93
N LYS A 3 1.38 24.73 -6.65
CA LYS A 3 0.43 23.63 -6.44
C LYS A 3 0.95 22.71 -5.34
N GLU A 4 0.55 23.02 -4.10
CA GLU A 4 0.55 22.06 -3.00
C GLU A 4 -0.80 21.34 -3.03
N GLU A 5 -0.80 20.06 -3.43
CA GLU A 5 -1.98 19.20 -3.29
C GLU A 5 -1.60 17.91 -2.54
N GLN A 6 -1.59 18.05 -1.22
CA GLN A 6 -2.24 17.17 -0.25
C GLN A 6 -1.93 15.66 -0.28
N ALA A 7 -0.90 15.28 0.48
CA ALA A 7 -0.74 13.93 1.01
C ALA A 7 -1.71 13.69 2.18
N GLY A 8 -2.98 13.42 1.88
CA GLY A 8 -4.02 13.14 2.87
C GLY A 8 -5.01 12.09 2.36
N GLU A 9 -4.85 10.85 2.79
CA GLU A 9 -5.80 9.71 2.73
C GLU A 9 -6.36 9.22 1.37
N SER A 10 -6.33 9.99 0.28
CA SER A 10 -6.68 9.53 -1.08
C SER A 10 -5.56 8.71 -1.76
N GLY A 11 -4.31 8.90 -1.34
CA GLY A 11 -3.14 8.33 -2.02
C GLY A 11 -2.86 6.84 -1.78
N GLN A 12 -3.74 6.08 -1.12
CA GLN A 12 -3.54 4.64 -0.93
C GLN A 12 -4.12 3.82 -2.08
N GLY A 13 -5.33 4.14 -2.54
CA GLY A 13 -5.92 3.53 -3.74
C GLY A 13 -5.06 3.80 -4.97
N ASP A 14 -4.52 5.01 -5.07
CA ASP A 14 -3.59 5.39 -6.13
C ASP A 14 -2.30 4.57 -6.14
N ARG A 15 -1.78 4.20 -4.95
CA ARG A 15 -0.57 3.37 -4.82
C ARG A 15 -0.82 1.92 -5.23
N GLU A 16 -1.95 1.35 -4.84
CA GLU A 16 -2.32 -0.01 -5.22
C GLU A 16 -2.62 -0.09 -6.72
N ALA A 17 -3.34 0.89 -7.27
CA ALA A 17 -3.59 1.02 -8.71
C ALA A 17 -2.28 1.17 -9.50
N ALA A 18 -1.34 2.00 -9.03
CA ALA A 18 -0.04 2.16 -9.67
C ALA A 18 0.78 0.86 -9.68
N ILE A 19 0.75 0.09 -8.59
CA ILE A 19 1.43 -1.22 -8.52
C ILE A 19 0.78 -2.22 -9.48
N GLN A 20 -0.54 -2.23 -9.60
CA GLN A 20 -1.26 -3.12 -10.52
C GLN A 20 -1.00 -2.78 -11.99
N ALA A 21 -1.03 -1.48 -12.35
CA ALA A 21 -0.70 -1.02 -13.70
C ALA A 21 0.73 -1.42 -14.10
N GLU A 22 1.68 -1.27 -13.17
CA GLU A 22 3.05 -1.65 -13.39
C GLU A 22 3.24 -3.17 -13.48
N MET A 23 2.51 -3.97 -12.68
CA MET A 23 2.51 -5.44 -12.83
C MET A 23 1.99 -5.87 -14.20
N ALA A 24 0.89 -5.26 -14.68
CA ALA A 24 0.35 -5.53 -16.01
C ALA A 24 1.35 -5.18 -17.10
N ARG A 25 2.02 -4.03 -17.00
CA ARG A 25 3.08 -3.65 -17.94
C ARG A 25 4.23 -4.67 -17.94
N VAL A 26 4.70 -5.08 -16.76
CA VAL A 26 5.83 -6.00 -16.62
C VAL A 26 5.51 -7.41 -17.13
N ASN A 27 4.28 -7.87 -16.99
CA ASN A 27 3.82 -9.16 -17.52
C ASN A 27 3.83 -9.22 -19.06
N ASN A 28 3.85 -8.07 -19.75
CA ASN A 28 4.00 -8.02 -21.20
C ASN A 28 5.47 -8.09 -21.66
N LEU A 29 6.44 -8.07 -20.74
CA LEU A 29 7.86 -8.25 -21.09
C LEU A 29 8.23 -9.73 -21.20
N PRO A 30 9.30 -10.07 -21.93
CA PRO A 30 9.84 -11.42 -21.96
C PRO A 30 10.17 -11.92 -20.55
N ALA A 31 9.61 -13.08 -20.18
CA ALA A 31 9.70 -13.64 -18.84
C ALA A 31 11.13 -14.00 -18.40
N ASN A 32 12.02 -14.22 -19.37
CA ASN A 32 13.45 -14.49 -19.17
C ASN A 32 14.30 -13.21 -19.02
N SER A 33 13.71 -12.02 -19.13
CA SER A 33 14.45 -10.78 -18.92
C SER A 33 14.74 -10.56 -17.43
N SER A 34 16.02 -10.33 -17.10
CA SER A 34 16.47 -10.04 -15.74
C SER A 34 15.68 -8.89 -15.10
N TYR A 35 15.36 -7.86 -15.90
CA TYR A 35 14.54 -6.73 -15.47
C TYR A 35 13.11 -7.14 -15.07
N ALA A 36 12.40 -7.94 -15.88
CA ALA A 36 11.03 -8.35 -15.54
C ALA A 36 11.00 -9.20 -14.27
N ILE A 37 11.92 -10.15 -14.14
CA ILE A 37 12.07 -11.00 -12.95
C ILE A 37 12.33 -10.15 -11.71
N HIS A 38 13.28 -9.22 -11.77
CA HIS A 38 13.59 -8.33 -10.66
C HIS A 38 12.41 -7.44 -10.28
N ARG A 39 11.75 -6.85 -11.29
CA ARG A 39 10.64 -5.90 -11.09
C ARG A 39 9.43 -6.56 -10.44
N ILE A 40 9.05 -7.78 -10.87
CA ILE A 40 7.97 -8.57 -10.25
C ILE A 40 8.26 -8.80 -8.75
N LYS A 41 9.50 -9.14 -8.38
CA LYS A 41 9.89 -9.34 -6.98
C LYS A 41 9.73 -8.06 -6.16
N VAL A 42 10.16 -6.92 -6.68
CA VAL A 42 10.01 -5.61 -6.02
C VAL A 42 8.53 -5.26 -5.85
N LEU A 43 7.71 -5.40 -6.89
CA LEU A 43 6.28 -5.10 -6.85
C LEU A 43 5.54 -5.97 -5.84
N ASN A 44 5.87 -7.27 -5.76
CA ASN A 44 5.32 -8.16 -4.75
C ASN A 44 5.70 -7.74 -3.33
N LYS A 45 6.95 -7.29 -3.12
CA LYS A 45 7.38 -6.77 -1.81
C LYS A 45 6.63 -5.49 -1.44
N LEU A 46 6.43 -4.57 -2.39
CA LEU A 46 5.66 -3.34 -2.17
C LEU A 46 4.21 -3.64 -1.81
N ARG A 47 3.53 -4.53 -2.54
CA ARG A 47 2.16 -4.96 -2.25
C ARG A 47 2.03 -5.55 -0.85
N HIS A 48 2.98 -6.41 -0.45
CA HIS A 48 2.98 -7.00 0.89
C HIS A 48 3.17 -5.96 2.00
N LEU A 49 4.06 -4.98 1.79
CA LEU A 49 4.27 -3.89 2.75
C LEU A 49 3.03 -2.99 2.91
N LEU A 50 2.30 -2.71 1.82
CA LEU A 50 1.03 -1.98 1.89
C LEU A 50 -0.01 -2.75 2.70
N SER A 51 -0.11 -4.07 2.48
CA SER A 51 -1.00 -4.95 3.25
C SER A 51 -0.66 -4.97 4.76
N ILE A 52 0.62 -5.01 5.12
CA ILE A 52 1.04 -4.98 6.54
C ILE A 52 0.76 -3.61 7.19
N LYS A 53 1.01 -2.50 6.50
CA LYS A 53 0.72 -1.16 7.04
C LYS A 53 -0.78 -0.96 7.35
N MET A 54 -1.66 -1.68 6.67
CA MET A 54 -3.08 -1.73 7.00
C MET A 54 -3.38 -2.56 8.25
N ALA A 55 -2.68 -3.69 8.45
CA ALA A 55 -2.80 -4.48 9.67
C ALA A 55 -2.21 -3.78 10.91
N TYR A 56 -1.21 -2.90 10.75
CA TYR A 56 -0.65 -2.05 11.81
C TYR A 56 -1.39 -0.71 12.02
N LYS A 57 -2.45 -0.44 11.24
CA LYS A 57 -3.52 0.45 11.69
C LYS A 57 -4.68 -0.38 12.31
N PRO A 58 -4.49 -1.21 13.36
CA PRO A 58 -5.63 -1.50 14.21
C PRO A 58 -5.91 -0.16 14.90
N SER A 59 -6.88 0.56 14.34
CA SER A 59 -7.83 1.35 15.12
C SER A 59 -7.29 1.75 16.50
N GLN A 60 -6.65 2.91 16.57
CA GLN A 60 -6.55 3.69 17.82
C GLN A 60 -7.95 3.79 18.51
N LYS A 61 -9.04 3.55 17.76
CA LYS A 61 -10.41 3.35 18.27
C LYS A 61 -10.65 2.08 19.12
N ILE A 62 -10.01 0.92 18.84
CA ILE A 62 -10.28 -0.33 19.59
C ILE A 62 -9.60 -0.32 20.95
N LEU A 63 -8.42 0.30 21.08
CA LEU A 63 -7.75 0.44 22.38
C LEU A 63 -8.52 1.38 23.30
N LEU A 64 -9.01 2.52 22.80
CA LEU A 64 -9.80 3.46 23.60
C LEU A 64 -11.17 2.88 24.01
N SER A 65 -11.79 2.02 23.20
CA SER A 65 -13.08 1.40 23.55
C SER A 65 -12.99 0.31 24.63
N LYS A 66 -11.80 -0.27 24.85
CA LYS A 66 -11.60 -1.32 25.89
C LYS A 66 -11.23 -0.73 27.25
N PHE A 67 -10.61 0.45 27.30
CA PHE A 67 -10.28 1.12 28.56
C PHE A 67 -11.36 2.10 29.05
N GLY A 68 -12.28 2.53 28.18
CA GLY A 68 -13.37 3.45 28.55
C GLY A 68 -14.59 2.83 29.26
N GLN A 69 -14.67 1.51 29.41
CA GLN A 69 -15.76 0.85 30.15
C GLN A 69 -15.38 0.41 31.58
N ALA A 70 -14.13 0.67 32.02
CA ALA A 70 -13.69 0.36 33.38
C ALA A 70 -13.86 1.53 34.37
N TYR A 71 -14.43 2.66 33.91
CA TYR A 71 -14.74 3.84 34.72
C TYR A 71 -16.20 4.28 34.48
N VAL A 72 -17.16 3.46 34.91
CA VAL A 72 -18.52 3.89 35.25
C VAL A 72 -18.98 3.08 36.45
#